data_AF-A0A8J3A576-F1
#
_entry.id   AF-A0A8J3A576-F1
#
_cell.length_a   1.000
_cell.length_b   1.000
_cell.length_c   1.000
_cell.angle_alpha   90.00
_cell.angle_beta   90.00
_cell.angle_gamma   90.00
#
_symmetry.space_group_name_H-M   'P 1'
#
loop_
_entity.id
_entity.type
_entity.pdbx_description
1 polymer ?
#
loop_
_entity_poly.entity_id
_entity_poly.type
_entity_poly.pdbx_seq_one_letter_code
_entity_poly.pdbx_strand_id
1 'polypeptide(L)'
;MLRISTLFFCLLLAAAAVGRYKAEANVRADKAEIRSIESQIAAEEQKISELKLEVEVLESGPRLAQLASHRLDLVPARSAQLADARKFAMLIEAGDAATIAPRRRDNGDFIINAIAMADFGQPEQKQ
;
A
#
# COMPACT_ATOMS: atom_id res chain seq x y z
N MET A 1 -40.71 52.68 -37.75
CA MET A 1 -40.44 52.95 -36.32
C MET A 1 -40.18 51.63 -35.61
N LEU A 2 -38.92 51.30 -35.37
CA LEU A 2 -38.56 50.10 -34.60
C LEU A 2 -38.79 50.44 -33.12
N ARG A 3 -39.63 49.67 -32.43
CA ARG A 3 -39.95 49.93 -31.02
C ARG A 3 -38.76 49.48 -30.16
N ILE A 4 -38.36 50.28 -29.18
CA ILE A 4 -37.23 49.97 -28.27
C ILE A 4 -37.36 48.56 -27.65
N SER A 5 -38.59 48.07 -27.46
CA SER A 5 -38.88 46.71 -26.99
C SER A 5 -38.33 45.61 -27.90
N THR A 6 -38.30 45.80 -29.24
CA THR A 6 -37.79 44.77 -30.16
C THR A 6 -36.27 44.67 -30.10
N LEU A 7 -35.56 45.77 -29.82
CA LEU A 7 -34.11 45.75 -29.58
C LEU A 7 -33.78 45.01 -28.29
N PHE A 8 -34.52 45.28 -27.22
CA PHE A 8 -34.38 44.57 -25.95
C PHE A 8 -34.62 43.06 -26.10
N PHE A 9 -35.67 42.68 -26.85
CA PHE A 9 -35.98 41.28 -27.08
C PHE A 9 -34.90 40.57 -27.91
N CYS A 10 -34.33 41.24 -28.92
CA CYS A 10 -33.20 40.72 -29.68
C CYS A 10 -31.95 40.51 -28.80
N LEU A 11 -31.66 41.45 -27.90
CA LEU A 11 -30.53 41.32 -26.97
C LEU A 11 -30.72 40.15 -25.99
N LEU A 12 -31.93 39.95 -25.47
CA LEU A 12 -32.24 38.80 -24.62
C LEU A 12 -32.08 37.46 -25.36
N LEU A 13 -32.55 37.38 -26.60
CA LEU A 13 -32.37 36.19 -27.45
C LEU A 13 -30.88 35.92 -27.73
N ALA A 14 -30.11 36.95 -28.04
CA ALA A 14 -28.67 36.82 -28.26
C ALA A 14 -27.95 36.34 -26.98
N ALA A 15 -28.28 36.91 -25.82
CA ALA A 15 -27.72 36.49 -24.53
C ALA A 15 -28.08 35.04 -24.19
N ALA A 16 -29.32 34.61 -24.45
CA ALA A 16 -29.76 33.23 -24.22
C ALA A 16 -29.01 32.23 -25.13
N ALA A 17 -28.81 32.58 -26.40
CA ALA A 17 -28.04 31.76 -27.34
C ALA A 17 -26.58 31.61 -26.90
N VAL A 18 -25.93 32.72 -26.50
CA VAL A 18 -24.55 32.70 -25.99
C VAL A 18 -24.44 31.90 -24.70
N GLY A 19 -25.39 32.06 -23.77
CA GLY A 19 -25.41 31.32 -22.51
C GLY A 19 -25.49 29.81 -22.73
N ARG A 20 -26.33 29.36 -23.66
CA ARG A 20 -26.43 27.95 -24.03
C ARG A 20 -25.13 27.42 -24.63
N TYR A 21 -24.51 28.18 -25.53
CA TYR A 21 -23.25 27.78 -26.17
C TYR A 21 -22.11 27.65 -25.15
N LYS A 22 -22.02 28.59 -24.19
CA LYS A 22 -21.05 28.54 -23.10
C LYS A 22 -21.26 27.32 -22.20
N ALA A 23 -22.51 27.02 -21.85
CA ALA A 23 -22.83 25.85 -21.03
C ALA A 23 -22.47 24.54 -21.75
N GLU A 24 -22.80 24.41 -23.03
CA GLU A 24 -22.44 23.23 -23.83
C GLU A 24 -20.91 23.08 -23.99
N ALA A 25 -20.18 24.19 -24.14
CA ALA A 25 -18.72 24.18 -24.21
C ALA A 25 -18.08 23.70 -22.89
N ASN A 26 -18.56 24.21 -21.74
CA ASN A 26 -18.07 23.80 -20.43
C ASN A 26 -18.35 22.32 -20.18
N VAL A 27 -19.57 21.84 -20.45
CA VAL A 27 -19.90 20.41 -20.30
C VAL A 27 -19.05 19.52 -21.19
N ARG A 28 -18.66 19.97 -22.39
CA ARG A 28 -17.73 19.22 -23.25
C ARG A 28 -16.32 19.19 -22.67
N ALA A 29 -15.83 20.29 -22.11
CA ALA A 29 -14.54 20.35 -21.45
C ALA A 29 -14.51 19.43 -20.22
N ASP A 30 -15.52 19.54 -19.35
CA ASP A 30 -15.64 18.70 -18.16
C ASP A 30 -15.72 17.22 -18.53
N LYS A 31 -16.46 16.85 -19.58
CA LYS A 31 -16.50 15.46 -20.08
C LYS A 31 -15.16 14.98 -20.63
N ALA A 32 -14.37 15.85 -21.24
CA ALA A 32 -13.04 15.49 -21.71
C ALA A 32 -12.09 15.27 -20.53
N GLU A 33 -12.17 16.12 -19.51
CA GLU A 33 -11.41 15.99 -18.28
C GLU A 33 -11.77 14.72 -17.51
N ILE A 34 -13.07 14.42 -17.34
CA ILE A 34 -13.52 13.17 -16.69
C ILE A 34 -12.95 11.95 -17.42
N ARG A 35 -13.03 11.90 -18.76
CA ARG A 35 -12.47 10.78 -19.52
C ARG A 35 -10.96 10.65 -19.36
N SER A 36 -10.24 11.78 -19.31
CA SER A 36 -8.81 11.78 -19.03
C SER A 36 -8.51 11.18 -17.65
N ILE A 37 -9.25 11.61 -16.62
CA ILE A 37 -9.11 11.09 -15.26
C ILE A 37 -9.45 9.60 -15.21
N GLU A 38 -10.55 9.15 -15.83
CA GLU A 38 -10.92 7.73 -15.89
C GLU A 38 -9.83 6.88 -16.54
N SER A 39 -9.24 7.35 -17.65
CA SER A 39 -8.13 6.65 -18.29
C SER A 39 -6.87 6.56 -17.41
N GLN A 40 -6.60 7.61 -16.63
CA GLN A 40 -5.48 7.61 -15.68
C GLN A 40 -5.74 6.64 -14.53
N ILE A 41 -6.96 6.60 -14.00
CA ILE A 41 -7.37 5.65 -12.95
C ILE A 41 -7.15 4.22 -13.44
N ALA A 42 -7.64 3.87 -14.63
CA ALA A 42 -7.47 2.53 -15.18
C ALA A 42 -5.99 2.14 -15.37
N ALA A 43 -5.15 3.08 -15.82
CA ALA A 43 -3.71 2.85 -15.96
C ALA A 43 -3.02 2.63 -14.60
N GLU A 44 -3.39 3.40 -13.58
CA GLU A 44 -2.84 3.23 -12.23
C GLU A 44 -3.33 1.94 -11.57
N GLU A 45 -4.60 1.55 -11.75
CA GLU A 45 -5.11 0.26 -11.26
C GLU A 45 -4.34 -0.91 -11.85
N GLN A 46 -4.00 -0.85 -13.14
CA GLN A 46 -3.19 -1.86 -13.79
C GLN A 46 -1.78 -1.95 -13.18
N LYS A 47 -1.12 -0.80 -12.95
CA LYS A 47 0.19 -0.76 -12.27
C LYS A 47 0.10 -1.34 -10.87
N ILE A 48 -0.92 -0.99 -10.09
CA ILE A 48 -1.11 -1.53 -8.73
C ILE A 48 -1.25 -3.06 -8.79
N SER A 49 -1.98 -3.60 -9.76
CA SER A 49 -2.11 -5.04 -9.93
C SER A 49 -0.78 -5.70 -10.27
N GLU A 50 0.02 -5.10 -11.14
CA GLU A 50 1.35 -5.58 -11.50
C GLU A 50 2.30 -5.57 -10.30
N LEU A 51 2.36 -4.46 -9.55
CA LEU A 51 3.19 -4.35 -8.35
C LEU A 51 2.75 -5.34 -7.28
N LYS A 52 1.44 -5.57 -7.09
CA LYS A 52 0.95 -6.57 -6.15
C LYS A 52 1.41 -7.97 -6.52
N LEU A 53 1.36 -8.32 -7.81
CA LEU A 53 1.87 -9.60 -8.30
C LEU A 53 3.38 -9.71 -8.07
N GLU A 54 4.15 -8.64 -8.32
CA GLU A 54 5.58 -8.63 -8.08
C GLU A 54 5.92 -8.82 -6.60
N VAL A 55 5.19 -8.13 -5.71
CA VAL A 55 5.32 -8.30 -4.26
C VAL A 55 4.96 -9.73 -3.85
N GLU A 56 3.86 -10.30 -4.35
CA GLU A 56 3.49 -11.69 -4.06
C GLU A 56 4.58 -12.68 -4.52
N VAL A 57 5.19 -12.44 -5.67
CA VAL A 57 6.34 -13.24 -6.15
C VAL A 57 7.57 -13.04 -5.27
N LEU A 58 7.83 -11.82 -4.79
CA LEU A 58 8.94 -11.52 -3.88
C LEU A 58 8.74 -12.15 -2.49
N GLU A 59 7.52 -12.12 -1.99
CA GLU A 59 7.08 -12.68 -0.71
C GLU A 59 6.75 -14.17 -0.80
N SER A 60 6.82 -14.77 -1.98
CA SER A 60 6.54 -16.18 -2.15
C SER A 60 7.42 -17.02 -1.22
N GLY A 61 6.78 -17.93 -0.46
CA GLY A 61 7.43 -18.80 0.51
C GLY A 61 8.73 -19.48 0.01
N PRO A 62 8.83 -19.93 -1.26
CA PRO A 62 10.07 -20.46 -1.81
C PRO A 62 11.21 -19.44 -1.86
N ARG A 63 10.93 -18.19 -2.24
CA ARG A 63 11.93 -17.12 -2.35
C ARG A 63 12.36 -16.62 -0.97
N LEU A 64 11.42 -16.54 -0.03
CA LEU A 64 11.72 -16.27 1.38
C LEU A 64 12.55 -17.41 2.01
N ALA A 65 12.23 -18.67 1.72
CA ALA A 65 13.02 -19.82 2.17
C ALA A 65 14.43 -19.84 1.55
N GLN A 66 14.57 -19.45 0.29
CA GLN A 66 15.86 -19.29 -0.37
C GLN A 66 16.68 -18.14 0.25
N LEU A 67 16.04 -17.02 0.56
CA LEU A 67 16.73 -15.88 1.20
C LEU A 67 17.13 -16.21 2.64
N ALA A 68 16.26 -16.86 3.40
CA ALA A 68 16.52 -17.30 4.77
C ALA A 68 17.66 -18.33 4.83
N SER A 69 17.68 -19.31 3.94
CA SER A 69 18.78 -20.28 3.87
C SER A 69 20.09 -19.64 3.43
N HIS A 70 20.06 -18.70 2.47
CA HIS A 70 21.30 -18.15 1.91
C HIS A 70 21.93 -17.03 2.77
N ARG A 71 21.12 -16.24 3.51
CA ARG A 71 21.60 -15.10 4.30
C ARG A 71 21.61 -15.34 5.80
N LEU A 72 20.71 -16.18 6.30
CA LEU A 72 20.52 -16.39 7.73
C LEU A 72 20.85 -17.82 8.16
N ASP A 73 21.26 -18.70 7.23
CA ASP A 73 21.51 -20.13 7.45
C ASP A 73 20.30 -20.85 8.11
N LEU A 74 19.10 -20.32 7.85
CA LEU A 74 17.84 -20.83 8.37
C LEU A 74 17.23 -21.80 7.36
N VAL A 75 17.02 -23.05 7.77
CA VAL A 75 16.34 -24.06 6.95
C VAL A 75 14.82 -23.91 7.15
N PRO A 76 14.00 -23.93 6.07
CA PRO A 76 12.55 -23.89 6.21
C PRO A 76 12.06 -25.01 7.13
N ALA A 77 11.17 -24.65 8.07
CA ALA A 77 10.62 -25.59 9.04
C ALA A 77 9.91 -26.73 8.29
N ARG A 78 10.35 -27.97 8.53
CA ARG A 78 9.70 -29.15 7.96
C ARG A 78 8.28 -29.27 8.54
N SER A 79 7.34 -29.80 7.79
CA SER A 79 5.95 -30.01 8.26
C SER A 79 5.87 -30.85 9.54
N ALA A 80 6.84 -31.73 9.78
CA ALA A 80 6.97 -32.48 11.02
C ALA A 80 7.52 -31.66 12.22
N GLN A 81 8.15 -30.50 11.97
CA GLN A 81 8.67 -29.56 12.97
C GLN A 81 7.66 -28.48 13.37
N LEU A 82 6.60 -28.29 12.57
CA LEU A 82 5.39 -27.54 12.95
C LEU A 82 4.57 -28.36 13.96
N ALA A 83 5.20 -28.78 15.06
CA ALA A 83 4.52 -29.53 16.09
C ALA A 83 3.52 -28.62 16.82
N ASP A 84 2.35 -29.21 17.10
CA ASP A 84 1.25 -28.68 17.89
C ASP A 84 1.74 -27.74 19.01
N ALA A 85 1.22 -26.51 19.05
CA ALA A 85 1.72 -25.41 19.90
C ALA A 85 1.83 -25.80 21.38
N ARG A 86 0.99 -26.73 21.84
CA ARG A 86 1.04 -27.33 23.18
C ARG A 86 2.32 -28.14 23.44
N LYS A 87 2.79 -28.91 22.46
CA LYS A 87 4.00 -29.74 22.55
C LYS A 87 5.26 -28.88 22.58
N PHE A 88 5.24 -27.76 21.85
CA PHE A 88 6.31 -26.76 21.89
C PHE A 88 6.38 -26.04 23.24
N ALA A 89 5.23 -25.62 23.79
CA ALA A 89 5.16 -25.03 25.13
C ALA A 89 5.67 -26.02 26.20
N MET A 90 5.30 -27.29 26.10
CA MET A 90 5.82 -28.33 27.01
C MET A 90 7.33 -28.56 26.87
N LEU A 91 7.93 -28.41 25.68
CA LEU A 91 9.39 -28.49 25.52
C LEU A 91 10.12 -27.28 26.12
N ILE A 92 9.51 -26.10 26.09
CA ILE A 92 10.03 -24.90 26.75
C ILE A 92 9.89 -25.01 28.28
N GLU A 93 8.78 -25.56 28.78
CA GLU A 93 8.54 -25.74 30.22
C GLU A 93 9.26 -26.96 30.82
N ALA A 94 9.45 -28.05 30.06
CA ALA A 94 10.13 -29.27 30.52
C ALA A 94 11.66 -29.19 30.39
N GLY A 95 12.18 -28.10 29.82
CA GLY A 95 13.61 -27.83 29.75
C GLY A 95 14.14 -27.33 31.09
N ASP A 96 14.57 -28.24 31.95
CA ASP A 96 15.68 -27.95 32.85
C ASP A 96 16.81 -27.35 32.00
N ALA A 97 17.38 -26.24 32.44
CA ALA A 97 18.23 -25.36 31.64
C ALA A 97 19.59 -25.98 31.34
N ALA A 98 19.64 -27.10 30.62
CA ALA A 98 20.74 -27.42 29.73
C ALA A 98 20.64 -26.48 28.53
N THR A 99 20.93 -25.21 28.80
CA THR A 99 21.33 -24.25 27.79
C THR A 99 22.39 -24.95 26.94
N ILE A 100 22.04 -25.32 25.72
CA ILE A 100 23.05 -25.45 24.67
C ILE A 100 23.57 -24.02 24.53
N ALA A 101 24.58 -23.69 25.33
CA ALA A 101 25.22 -22.41 25.28
C ALA A 101 25.71 -22.27 23.83
N PRO A 102 25.19 -21.31 23.03
CA PRO A 102 25.88 -20.97 21.80
C PRO A 102 27.29 -20.59 22.24
N ARG A 103 28.30 -21.24 21.66
CA ARG A 103 29.71 -21.00 21.94
C ARG A 103 29.89 -19.48 21.91
N ARG A 104 30.06 -18.87 23.09
CA ARG A 104 30.14 -17.43 23.27
C ARG A 104 31.32 -16.95 22.44
N ARG A 105 31.04 -16.39 21.26
CA ARG A 105 32.00 -15.59 20.53
C ARG A 105 31.84 -14.19 21.12
N ASP A 106 32.89 -13.73 21.78
CA ASP A 106 32.99 -12.37 22.29
C ASP A 106 32.61 -11.35 21.21
N ASN A 107 31.51 -10.63 21.42
CA ASN A 107 31.50 -9.17 21.52
C ASN A 107 30.06 -8.62 21.42
N GLY A 108 29.69 -7.83 22.43
CA GLY A 108 29.18 -6.47 22.21
C GLY A 108 27.69 -6.24 21.98
N ASP A 109 27.04 -6.88 21.01
CA ASP A 109 25.97 -6.13 20.30
C ASP A 109 24.54 -6.70 20.35
N PHE A 110 24.29 -7.75 21.12
CA PHE A 110 22.96 -8.40 21.11
C PHE A 110 21.87 -7.63 21.86
N ILE A 111 22.22 -6.91 22.94
CA ILE A 111 21.23 -6.21 23.78
C ILE A 111 20.77 -4.89 23.12
N ILE A 112 21.64 -4.22 22.38
CA ILE A 112 21.32 -2.94 21.72
C ILE A 112 20.34 -3.17 20.56
N ASN A 113 20.50 -4.26 19.81
CA ASN A 113 19.61 -4.59 18.70
C ASN A 113 18.19 -5.00 19.14
N ALA A 114 18.04 -5.65 20.31
CA ALA A 114 16.73 -6.01 20.83
C ALA A 114 15.93 -4.78 21.31
N ILE A 115 16.61 -3.77 21.88
CA ILE A 115 15.98 -2.52 22.32
C ILE A 115 15.55 -1.67 21.11
N ALA A 116 16.34 -1.65 20.04
CA ALA A 116 16.01 -0.91 18.82
C ALA A 116 14.79 -1.46 18.05
N MET A 117 14.44 -2.75 18.20
CA MET A 117 13.27 -3.35 17.54
C MET A 117 11.98 -3.23 18.37
N ALA A 118 12.06 -2.92 19.66
CA ALA A 118 10.90 -2.75 20.53
C ALA A 118 10.29 -1.33 20.47
N ASP A 119 10.99 -0.36 19.88
CA ASP A 119 10.63 1.07 19.91
C ASP A 119 9.96 1.60 18.63
N PHE A 120 9.31 0.73 17.83
CA PHE A 120 8.53 1.14 16.65
C PHE A 120 7.01 1.12 16.88
N GLY A 121 6.58 1.34 18.13
CA GLY A 121 5.21 1.12 18.57
C GLY A 121 4.48 2.30 19.22
N GLN A 122 4.91 3.56 19.06
CA GLN A 122 4.12 4.69 19.56
C GLN A 122 3.82 5.75 18.48
N PRO A 123 2.53 5.93 18.10
CA PRO A 123 2.09 7.07 17.32
C PRO A 123 2.00 8.33 18.20
N GLU A 124 2.37 9.45 17.59
CA GLU A 124 2.30 10.88 17.98
C GLU A 124 1.66 11.29 19.33
N GLN A 125 2.28 12.27 20.00
CA GLN A 125 1.53 13.41 20.55
C GLN A 125 2.36 14.71 20.60
N LYS A 126 1.88 15.68 19.80
CA LYS A 126 2.01 17.15 19.87
C LYS A 126 2.60 17.75 21.15
N GLN A 127 3.48 18.73 20.96
CA GLN A 127 3.23 20.14 21.35
C GLN A 127 4.06 21.10 20.49
#